data_AF-A0AAX1K843-F1
#
_entry.id   AF-A0AAX1K843-F1
#
_cell.length_a   1.000
_cell.length_b   1.000
_cell.length_c   1.000
_cell.angle_alpha   90.00
_cell.angle_beta   90.00
_cell.angle_gamma   90.00
#
_symmetry.space_group_name_H-M   'P 1'
#
loop_
_entity.id
_entity.type
_entity.pdbx_description
1 polymer ?
#
loop_
_entity_poly.entity_id
_entity_poly.type
_entity_poly.pdbx_seq_one_letter_code
_entity_poly.pdbx_strand_id
1 'polypeptide(L)'
;MALFDRIKFLANKQGKSVNDVESELGYSKNTLYRLKKTNPSAKKLEEIADYFDVSTDYLLGRESKAPSWATEDDKIDLDEWLKSNVPMGFQGMDMDDETKIKVRAFLEGVFWEDKQKHRNDDNKK
;
A
#
# COMPACT_ATOMS: atom_id res chain seq x y z
N MET A 1 -0.03 -7.68 8.43
CA MET A 1 -1.30 -7.75 7.68
C MET A 1 -1.39 -9.10 6.96
N ALA A 2 -2.52 -9.82 7.07
CA ALA A 2 -2.72 -11.08 6.35
C ALA A 2 -3.18 -10.81 4.90
N LEU A 3 -3.05 -11.81 4.01
CA LEU A 3 -3.44 -11.70 2.59
C LEU A 3 -4.87 -11.19 2.41
N PHE A 4 -5.83 -11.78 3.14
CA PHE A 4 -7.24 -11.37 3.08
C PHE A 4 -7.42 -9.89 3.45
N ASP A 5 -6.71 -9.41 4.48
CA ASP A 5 -6.84 -8.02 4.92
C ASP A 5 -6.31 -7.05 3.84
N ARG A 6 -5.24 -7.41 3.12
CA ARG A 6 -4.74 -6.63 1.97
C ARG A 6 -5.78 -6.57 0.85
N ILE A 7 -6.36 -7.71 0.49
CA ILE A 7 -7.41 -7.79 -0.54
C ILE A 7 -8.61 -6.93 -0.15
N LYS A 8 -9.06 -7.01 1.11
CA LYS A 8 -10.16 -6.18 1.63
C LYS A 8 -9.82 -4.69 1.57
N PHE A 9 -8.58 -4.33 1.94
CA PHE A 9 -8.10 -2.96 1.84
C PHE A 9 -8.12 -2.43 0.40
N LEU A 10 -7.62 -3.22 -0.56
CA LEU A 10 -7.61 -2.86 -1.98
C LEU A 10 -9.03 -2.72 -2.55
N ALA A 11 -9.94 -3.63 -2.19
CA ALA A 11 -11.35 -3.54 -2.56
C ALA A 11 -11.99 -2.24 -2.05
N ASN A 12 -11.79 -1.92 -0.77
CA ASN A 12 -12.29 -0.68 -0.16
C ASN A 12 -11.72 0.57 -0.84
N LYS A 13 -10.45 0.57 -1.25
CA LYS A 13 -9.81 1.68 -1.97
C LYS A 13 -10.47 1.95 -3.32
N GLN A 14 -11.02 0.91 -3.96
CA GLN A 14 -11.80 1.02 -5.19
C GLN A 14 -13.31 1.26 -4.94
N GLY A 15 -13.74 1.43 -3.68
CA GLY A 15 -15.16 1.59 -3.33
C GLY A 15 -15.99 0.31 -3.50
N LYS A 16 -15.35 -0.86 -3.57
CA LYS A 16 -15.98 -2.16 -3.81
C LYS A 16 -15.99 -3.02 -2.55
N SER A 17 -17.00 -3.87 -2.43
CA SER A 17 -17.00 -4.94 -1.43
C SER A 17 -16.18 -6.13 -1.92
N VAL A 18 -15.75 -6.99 -0.99
CA VAL A 18 -15.05 -8.25 -1.34
C VAL A 18 -15.92 -9.14 -2.24
N ASN A 19 -17.24 -9.09 -2.08
CA ASN A 19 -18.18 -9.87 -2.90
C ASN A 19 -18.28 -9.33 -4.33
N ASP A 20 -18.13 -8.02 -4.53
CA ASP A 20 -18.10 -7.42 -5.86
C ASP A 20 -16.85 -7.89 -6.60
N VAL A 21 -15.70 -7.85 -5.92
CA VAL A 21 -14.42 -8.36 -6.46
C VAL A 21 -14.52 -9.86 -6.78
N GLU A 22 -15.13 -10.67 -5.91
CA GLU A 22 -15.38 -12.10 -6.21
C GLU A 22 -16.20 -12.27 -7.49
N SER A 23 -17.24 -11.47 -7.66
CA SER A 23 -18.15 -11.55 -8.81
C SER A 23 -17.47 -11.11 -10.11
N GLU A 24 -16.68 -10.03 -10.06
CA GLU A 24 -15.93 -9.52 -11.21
C GLU A 24 -14.79 -10.46 -11.64
N LEU A 25 -14.14 -11.13 -10.69
CA LEU A 25 -13.15 -12.18 -10.96
C LEU A 25 -13.78 -13.52 -11.41
N GLY A 26 -15.12 -13.63 -11.42
CA GLY A 26 -15.81 -14.87 -11.76
C GLY A 26 -15.66 -15.98 -10.71
N TYR A 27 -15.37 -15.62 -9.45
CA TYR A 27 -15.25 -16.55 -8.35
C TYR A 27 -16.61 -16.85 -7.70
N SER A 28 -16.76 -18.06 -7.16
CA SER A 28 -17.91 -18.38 -6.31
C SER A 28 -17.91 -17.52 -5.05
N LYS A 29 -19.09 -17.22 -4.51
CA LYS A 29 -19.23 -16.48 -3.24
C LYS A 29 -18.37 -17.10 -2.12
N ASN A 30 -17.80 -16.27 -1.25
CA ASN A 30 -16.92 -16.62 -0.13
C ASN A 30 -15.54 -17.20 -0.52
N THR A 31 -15.16 -17.18 -1.79
CA THR A 31 -13.82 -17.64 -2.23
C THR A 31 -12.69 -16.83 -1.60
N LEU A 32 -12.78 -15.50 -1.64
CA LEU A 32 -11.79 -14.61 -1.04
C LEU A 32 -11.84 -14.68 0.48
N TYR A 33 -13.02 -14.84 1.09
CA TYR A 33 -13.16 -15.04 2.55
C TYR A 33 -12.45 -16.30 3.05
N ARG A 34 -12.36 -17.36 2.24
CA ARG A 34 -11.58 -18.57 2.58
C ARG A 34 -10.08 -18.32 2.66
N LEU A 35 -9.56 -17.24 2.07
CA LEU A 35 -8.14 -16.88 2.13
C LEU A 35 -7.69 -16.50 3.56
N LYS A 36 -8.63 -16.33 4.50
CA LYS A 36 -8.32 -16.23 5.94
C LYS A 36 -7.73 -17.51 6.54
N LYS A 37 -8.05 -18.67 5.96
CA LYS A 37 -7.68 -19.99 6.50
C LYS A 37 -6.89 -20.84 5.52
N THR A 38 -6.88 -20.46 4.25
CA THR A 38 -6.30 -21.26 3.16
C THR A 38 -5.42 -20.39 2.29
N ASN A 39 -4.40 -20.98 1.69
CA ASN A 39 -3.55 -20.29 0.74
C ASN A 39 -4.17 -20.40 -0.67
N PRO A 40 -4.17 -19.33 -1.47
CA PRO A 40 -4.58 -19.42 -2.88
C PRO A 40 -3.57 -20.26 -3.67
N SER A 41 -4.00 -20.77 -4.83
CA SER A 41 -3.07 -21.26 -5.83
C SER A 41 -2.29 -20.09 -6.44
N ALA A 42 -1.12 -20.37 -7.03
CA ALA A 42 -0.31 -19.36 -7.73
C ALA A 42 -1.14 -18.61 -8.78
N LYS A 43 -1.88 -19.35 -9.62
CA LYS A 43 -2.80 -18.76 -10.63
C LYS A 43 -3.82 -17.80 -10.03
N LYS A 44 -4.46 -18.19 -8.92
CA LYS A 44 -5.46 -17.35 -8.25
C LYS A 44 -4.82 -16.11 -7.63
N LEU A 45 -3.60 -16.23 -7.11
CA LEU A 45 -2.86 -15.11 -6.58
C LEU A 45 -2.49 -14.11 -7.69
N GLU A 46 -2.07 -14.59 -8.86
CA GLU A 46 -1.80 -13.78 -10.05
C GLU A 46 -3.08 -13.06 -10.53
N GLU A 47 -4.20 -13.77 -10.70
CA GLU A 47 -5.48 -13.16 -11.11
C GLU A 47 -5.92 -12.03 -10.17
N ILE A 48 -5.74 -12.20 -8.86
CA ILE A 48 -6.05 -11.15 -7.87
C ILE A 48 -5.07 -9.98 -7.99
N ALA A 49 -3.78 -10.26 -8.21
CA ALA A 49 -2.75 -9.24 -8.36
C ALA A 49 -3.00 -8.36 -9.60
N ASP A 50 -3.28 -9.00 -10.74
CA ASP A 50 -3.61 -8.34 -12.00
C ASP A 50 -4.88 -7.49 -11.88
N TYR A 51 -5.91 -7.99 -11.20
CA TYR A 51 -7.15 -7.24 -10.99
C TYR A 51 -6.96 -5.95 -10.19
N PHE A 52 -6.02 -5.94 -9.24
CA PHE A 52 -5.73 -4.76 -8.43
C PHE A 52 -4.57 -3.92 -8.95
N ASP A 53 -3.92 -4.32 -10.06
CA ASP A 53 -2.70 -3.70 -10.59
C ASP A 53 -1.58 -3.60 -9.54
N VAL A 54 -1.33 -4.72 -8.84
CA VAL A 54 -0.29 -4.85 -7.82
C VAL A 54 0.53 -6.11 -8.07
N SER A 55 1.69 -6.24 -7.41
CA SER A 55 2.47 -7.47 -7.50
C SER A 55 1.90 -8.58 -6.58
N THR A 56 2.19 -9.84 -6.91
CA THR A 56 1.91 -10.96 -6.01
C THR A 56 2.71 -10.86 -4.70
N ASP A 57 3.91 -10.26 -4.74
CA ASP A 57 4.74 -10.00 -3.56
C ASP A 57 4.11 -8.96 -2.63
N TYR A 58 3.40 -7.94 -3.15
CA TYR A 58 2.62 -7.00 -2.36
C TYR A 58 1.51 -7.74 -1.59
N LEU A 59 0.74 -8.58 -2.30
CA LEU A 59 -0.35 -9.37 -1.70
C LEU A 59 0.17 -10.29 -0.58
N LEU A 60 1.32 -10.92 -0.80
CA LEU A 60 1.99 -11.77 0.18
C LEU A 60 2.71 -10.98 1.29
N GLY A 61 2.88 -9.67 1.14
CA GLY A 61 3.57 -8.82 2.10
C GLY A 61 5.09 -8.99 2.12
N ARG A 62 5.68 -9.28 0.96
CA ARG A 62 7.13 -9.42 0.79
C ARG A 62 7.82 -8.09 0.49
N GLU A 63 7.10 -7.12 -0.08
CA GLU A 63 7.63 -5.78 -0.41
C GLU A 63 7.94 -4.92 0.82
N SER A 64 7.28 -5.17 1.95
CA SER A 64 7.44 -4.35 3.16
C SER A 64 8.64 -4.75 4.03
N LYS A 65 9.58 -5.54 3.49
CA LYS A 65 10.82 -5.85 4.19
C LYS A 65 11.91 -5.02 3.56
N ALA A 66 12.41 -4.05 4.32
CA ALA A 66 13.74 -3.53 4.05
C ALA A 66 14.68 -4.75 3.87
N PRO A 67 15.66 -4.68 2.95
CA PRO A 67 16.60 -5.76 2.77
C PRO A 67 17.19 -6.19 4.11
N SER A 68 17.54 -7.47 4.27
CA SER A 68 18.03 -7.98 5.56
C SER A 68 19.32 -7.31 6.06
N TRP A 69 20.01 -6.59 5.18
CA TRP A 69 21.19 -5.80 5.49
C TRP A 69 20.87 -4.36 5.91
N ALA A 70 19.63 -3.88 5.72
CA ALA A 70 19.22 -2.54 6.08
C ALA A 70 18.98 -2.44 7.59
N THR A 71 19.50 -1.38 8.17
CA THR A 71 19.45 -1.02 9.59
C THR A 71 18.52 0.17 9.80
N GLU A 72 18.29 0.59 11.05
CA GLU A 72 17.54 1.82 11.33
C GLU A 72 18.24 3.08 10.79
N ASP A 73 19.58 3.04 10.69
CA ASP A 73 20.37 4.14 10.14
C ASP A 73 20.23 4.24 8.61
N ASP A 74 19.75 3.19 7.93
CA ASP A 74 19.44 3.20 6.51
C ASP A 74 18.03 3.79 6.21
N LYS A 75 17.27 4.16 7.25
CA LYS A 75 16.00 4.88 7.07
C LYS A 75 16.31 6.31 6.64
N ILE A 76 16.00 6.63 5.40
CA ILE A 76 16.09 8.00 4.91
C ILE A 76 14.92 8.80 5.51
N ASP A 77 15.22 9.85 6.26
CA ASP A 77 14.21 10.85 6.62
C ASP A 77 13.76 11.55 5.33
N LEU A 78 12.51 11.32 4.95
CA LEU A 78 11.94 11.83 3.71
C LEU A 78 11.86 13.37 3.70
N ASP A 79 11.71 13.99 4.88
CA ASP A 79 11.72 15.45 5.03
C ASP A 79 13.13 16.01 4.79
N GLU A 80 14.15 15.35 5.32
CA GLU A 80 15.56 15.70 5.09
C GLU A 80 15.94 15.48 3.62
N TRP A 81 15.49 14.37 3.04
CA TRP A 81 15.75 14.03 1.65
C TRP A 81 15.11 15.04 0.67
N LEU A 82 13.86 15.46 0.90
CA LEU A 82 13.19 16.48 0.10
C LEU A 82 13.87 17.87 0.19
N LYS A 83 14.56 18.15 1.30
CA LYS A 83 15.35 19.39 1.50
C LYS A 83 16.77 19.30 0.93
N SER A 84 17.22 18.11 0.55
CA SER A 84 18.57 17.91 0.03
C SER A 84 18.73 18.46 -1.39
N ASN A 85 19.96 18.80 -1.74
CA ASN A 85 20.31 19.23 -3.11
C ASN A 85 20.54 18.03 -4.07
N VAL A 86 20.04 16.84 -3.71
CA VAL A 86 20.14 15.66 -4.56
C VAL A 86 19.18 15.84 -5.75
N PRO A 87 19.63 15.64 -7.00
CA PRO A 87 18.74 15.60 -8.16
C PRO A 87 17.71 14.49 -7.97
N MET A 88 16.44 14.87 -7.98
CA MET A 88 15.32 13.97 -7.83
C MET A 88 14.59 13.89 -9.15
N GLY A 89 14.16 12.68 -9.53
CA GLY A 89 13.27 12.52 -10.65
C GLY A 89 12.24 11.43 -10.42
N PHE A 90 11.08 11.58 -11.05
CA PHE A 90 10.04 10.57 -11.06
C PHE A 90 9.73 10.20 -12.50
N GLN A 91 9.84 8.90 -12.83
CA GLN A 91 9.75 8.40 -14.20
C GLN A 91 10.71 9.12 -15.19
N GLY A 92 11.89 9.50 -14.71
CA GLY A 92 12.90 10.20 -15.51
C GLY A 92 12.65 11.70 -15.71
N MET A 93 11.60 12.26 -15.11
CA MET A 93 11.40 13.72 -15.06
C MET A 93 12.05 14.30 -13.81
N ASP A 94 12.99 15.22 -13.99
CA ASP A 94 13.59 15.94 -12.87
C ASP A 94 12.54 16.79 -12.13
N MET A 95 12.66 16.83 -10.81
CA MET A 95 11.85 17.65 -9.92
C MET A 95 12.57 18.95 -9.60
N ASP A 96 11.96 20.07 -9.98
CA ASP A 96 12.37 21.38 -9.52
C ASP A 96 11.96 21.63 -8.06
N ASP A 97 12.47 22.73 -7.49
CA ASP A 97 12.21 23.08 -6.08
C ASP A 97 10.72 23.29 -5.79
N GLU A 98 9.96 23.81 -6.75
CA GLU A 98 8.51 23.99 -6.62
C GLU A 98 7.79 22.65 -6.50
N THR A 99 8.17 21.67 -7.32
CA THR A 99 7.62 20.31 -7.30
C THR A 99 7.96 19.62 -5.98
N LYS A 100 9.19 19.78 -5.47
CA LYS A 100 9.59 19.25 -4.16
C LYS A 100 8.73 19.80 -3.03
N ILE A 101 8.42 21.10 -3.04
CA ILE A 101 7.54 21.73 -2.04
C ILE A 101 6.14 21.13 -2.09
N LYS A 102 5.58 20.90 -3.29
CA LYS A 102 4.25 20.30 -3.46
C LYS A 102 4.20 18.86 -2.97
N VAL A 103 5.22 18.06 -3.30
CA VAL A 103 5.36 16.68 -2.82
C VAL A 103 5.43 16.65 -1.29
N ARG A 104 6.24 17.54 -0.70
CA ARG A 104 6.34 17.68 0.76
C ARG A 104 5.00 17.99 1.42
N ALA A 105 4.30 19.01 0.94
CA ALA A 105 3.00 19.42 1.48
C ALA A 105 1.95 18.30 1.38
N PHE A 106 1.94 17.55 0.27
CA PHE A 106 1.06 16.39 0.10
C PHE A 106 1.35 15.30 1.14
N LEU A 107 2.63 14.94 1.31
CA LEU A 107 3.04 13.91 2.27
C LEU A 107 2.73 14.31 3.71
N GLU A 108 3.03 15.56 4.08
CA GLU A 108 2.65 16.11 5.40
C GLU A 108 1.14 15.93 5.63
N GLY A 109 0.30 16.33 4.66
CA GLY A 109 -1.15 16.14 4.73
C GLY A 109 -1.56 14.69 5.00
N VAL A 110 -1.03 13.74 4.24
CA VAL A 110 -1.29 12.30 4.42
C VAL A 110 -0.92 11.83 5.83
N PHE A 111 0.26 12.21 6.34
CA PHE A 111 0.70 11.80 7.68
C PHE A 111 -0.15 12.42 8.80
N TRP A 112 -0.56 13.68 8.66
CA TRP A 112 -1.44 14.33 9.64
C TRP A 112 -2.83 13.71 9.67
N GLU A 113 -3.38 13.31 8.51
CA GLU A 113 -4.65 12.59 8.44
C GLU A 113 -4.58 11.23 9.14
N ASP A 114 -3.51 10.47 8.92
CA ASP A 114 -3.30 9.18 9.55
C ASP A 114 -3.16 9.32 11.08
N LYS A 115 -2.37 10.30 11.53
CA LYS A 115 -2.21 10.63 12.96
C LYS A 115 -3.54 11.05 13.61
N GLN A 116 -4.42 11.77 12.90
CA GLN A 116 -5.74 12.13 13.41
C GLN A 116 -6.68 10.94 13.55
N LYS A 117 -6.65 9.98 12.62
CA LYS A 117 -7.44 8.74 12.71
C LYS A 117 -7.03 7.92 13.94
N HIS A 118 -5.73 7.74 14.16
CA HIS A 118 -5.22 7.02 15.32
C HIS A 118 -5.54 7.72 16.65
N ARG A 119 -5.44 9.05 16.72
CA ARG A 119 -5.84 9.81 17.92
C ARG A 119 -7.33 9.70 18.25
N ASN A 120 -8.19 9.64 17.24
CA ASN A 120 -9.63 9.52 17.44
C ASN A 120 -10.06 8.09 17.84
N ASP A 121 -9.31 7.06 17.43
CA ASP A 121 -9.55 5.67 17.83
C ASP A 121 -9.12 5.40 19.29
N ASP A 122 -8.04 6.03 19.76
CA ASP A 122 -7.58 5.91 21.15
C ASP A 122 -8.51 6.63 22.15
N ASN A 123 -9.15 7.72 21.74
CA ASN A 123 -10.13 8.46 22.56
C ASN A 123 -11.53 7.82 22.59
N LYS A 124 -11.74 6.70 21.89
CA LYS A 124 -13.03 5.98 21.82
C LYS A 124 -13.04 4.68 22.64
N LYS A 125 -12.00 4.46 23.44
CA LYS A 125 -11.89 3.39 24.45
C LYS A 125 -12.09 3.96 25.85
#